data_AF-A0A946CRB3-F1
#
_entry.id   AF-A0A946CRB3-F1
#
_cell.length_a   1.000
_cell.length_b   1.000
_cell.length_c   1.000
_cell.angle_alpha   90.00
_cell.angle_beta   90.00
_cell.angle_gamma   90.00
#
_symmetry.space_group_name_H-M   'P 1'
#
loop_
_entity.id
_entity.type
_entity.pdbx_description
1 polymer ?
#
loop_
_entity_poly.entity_id
_entity_poly.type
_entity_poly.pdbx_seq_one_letter_code
_entity_poly.pdbx_strand_id
1 'polypeptide(L)'
;LGSAVTKKSGAMVFAIIIFRKRLSDLKKRSCVIEEFTQALGLFADTEIIPTSMMNEKVQFIDFLPLNDKIMVRTLYDARLKPGMTRAEAMPIVRQIIPELVTAVKEHGEAALYQY
;
A
#
# COMPACT_ATOMS: atom_id res chain seq x y z
N LEU A 1 5.10 -12.52 6.35
CA LEU A 1 3.66 -12.83 6.35
C LEU A 1 2.99 -11.81 7.27
N GLY A 2 2.21 -10.91 6.69
CA GLY A 2 1.33 -10.01 7.42
C GLY A 2 -0.01 -10.68 7.73
N SER A 3 -0.59 -10.37 8.88
CA SER A 3 -1.97 -10.74 9.21
C SER A 3 -2.65 -9.58 9.91
N ALA A 4 -3.92 -9.34 9.59
CA ALA A 4 -4.72 -8.25 10.12
C ALA A 4 -5.99 -8.75 10.80
N VAL A 5 -6.35 -8.13 11.91
CA VAL A 5 -7.62 -8.36 12.61
C VAL A 5 -8.56 -7.19 12.30
N THR A 6 -9.77 -7.52 11.85
CA THR A 6 -10.81 -6.54 11.51
C THR A 6 -11.99 -6.61 12.49
N LYS A 7 -12.61 -5.46 12.76
CA LYS A 7 -13.91 -5.35 13.45
C LYS A 7 -15.05 -5.69 12.49
N LYS A 8 -16.26 -5.91 13.02
CA LYS A 8 -17.49 -6.03 12.21
C LYS A 8 -17.72 -4.85 11.25
N SER A 9 -17.22 -3.68 11.58
CA SER A 9 -17.24 -2.49 10.71
C SER A 9 -16.27 -2.55 9.52
N GLY A 10 -15.53 -3.65 9.35
CA GLY A 10 -14.46 -3.76 8.35
C GLY A 10 -13.18 -2.99 8.69
N ALA A 11 -13.14 -2.29 9.83
CA ALA A 11 -11.97 -1.56 10.28
C ALA A 11 -10.89 -2.52 10.78
N MET A 12 -9.70 -2.45 10.18
CA MET A 12 -8.50 -3.08 10.73
C MET A 12 -8.11 -2.39 12.02
N VAL A 13 -7.90 -3.16 13.10
CA VAL A 13 -7.58 -2.62 14.43
C VAL A 13 -6.20 -3.01 14.93
N PHE A 14 -5.64 -4.07 14.35
CA PHE A 14 -4.32 -4.56 14.69
C PHE A 14 -3.79 -5.40 13.53
N ALA A 15 -2.48 -5.37 13.35
CA ALA A 15 -1.77 -6.20 12.40
C ALA A 15 -0.49 -6.77 13.04
N ILE A 16 -0.15 -8.00 12.67
CA ILE A 16 1.09 -8.68 13.06
C ILE A 16 1.98 -8.78 11.83
N ILE A 17 3.25 -8.41 12.01
CA ILE A 17 4.29 -8.53 10.99
C ILE A 17 5.28 -9.60 11.42
N ILE A 18 5.57 -10.55 10.53
CA ILE A 18 6.54 -11.62 10.76
C ILE A 18 7.50 -11.69 9.58
N PHE A 19 8.79 -11.50 9.83
CA PHE A 19 9.86 -11.61 8.84
C PHE A 19 10.94 -12.62 9.25
N ARG A 20 11.65 -13.16 8.26
CA ARG A 20 12.70 -14.18 8.47
C ARG A 20 13.98 -13.55 9.01
N LYS A 21 14.55 -14.13 10.07
CA LYS A 21 15.80 -13.64 10.71
C LYS A 21 17.03 -13.75 9.81
N ARG A 22 17.12 -14.79 8.97
CA ARG A 22 18.29 -15.12 8.14
C ARG A 22 18.11 -14.63 6.70
N LEU A 23 18.37 -13.34 6.48
CA LEU A 23 18.36 -12.67 5.18
C LEU A 23 19.58 -11.74 5.09
N SER A 24 20.06 -11.40 3.88
CA SER A 24 21.02 -10.30 3.74
C SER A 24 20.35 -8.96 4.05
N ASP A 25 21.12 -7.93 4.37
CA ASP A 25 20.55 -6.69 4.92
C ASP A 25 19.62 -5.98 3.95
N LEU A 26 19.95 -5.97 2.66
CA LEU A 26 19.06 -5.44 1.63
C LEU A 26 17.73 -6.21 1.55
N LYS A 27 17.77 -7.55 1.64
CA LYS A 27 16.56 -8.39 1.66
C LYS A 27 15.72 -8.15 2.91
N LYS A 28 16.37 -7.96 4.07
CA LYS A 28 15.66 -7.62 5.31
C LYS A 28 14.92 -6.29 5.18
N ARG A 29 15.57 -5.25 4.64
CA ARG A 29 14.94 -3.93 4.44
C ARG A 29 13.74 -4.03 3.51
N SER A 30 13.91 -4.72 2.39
CA SER A 30 12.83 -4.93 1.42
C SER A 30 11.65 -5.68 2.05
N CYS A 31 11.88 -6.81 2.73
CA CYS A 31 10.81 -7.52 3.44
C CYS A 31 10.15 -6.65 4.51
N VAL A 32 10.90 -5.85 5.28
CA VAL A 32 10.30 -4.95 6.27
C VAL A 32 9.35 -3.97 5.60
N ILE A 33 9.74 -3.36 4.47
CA ILE A 33 8.87 -2.42 3.75
C ILE A 33 7.60 -3.10 3.23
N GLU A 34 7.73 -4.30 2.66
CA GLU A 34 6.60 -5.09 2.16
C GLU A 34 5.61 -5.40 3.28
N GLU A 35 6.09 -5.98 4.38
CA GLU A 35 5.25 -6.45 5.47
C GLU A 35 4.56 -5.29 6.21
N PHE A 36 5.26 -4.15 6.35
CA PHE A 36 4.64 -2.93 6.88
C PHE A 36 3.57 -2.38 5.93
N THR A 37 3.81 -2.41 4.63
CA THR A 37 2.83 -1.98 3.62
C THR A 37 1.58 -2.87 3.64
N GLN A 38 1.76 -4.18 3.77
CA GLN A 38 0.66 -5.12 3.96
C GLN A 38 -0.10 -4.84 5.27
N ALA A 39 0.62 -4.58 6.37
CA ALA A 39 0.02 -4.22 7.65
C ALA A 39 -0.75 -2.89 7.63
N LEU A 40 -0.55 -2.04 6.62
CA LEU A 40 -1.37 -0.85 6.35
C LEU A 40 -2.61 -1.16 5.48
N GLY A 41 -2.76 -2.40 5.01
CA GLY A 41 -3.94 -2.91 4.32
C GLY A 41 -3.75 -3.22 2.83
N LEU A 42 -2.54 -3.02 2.28
CA LEU A 42 -2.24 -3.36 0.89
C LEU A 42 -1.74 -4.81 0.79
N PHE A 43 -2.66 -5.78 0.90
CA PHE A 43 -2.34 -7.22 0.90
C PHE A 43 -2.33 -7.90 -0.47
N ALA A 44 -2.85 -7.23 -1.51
CA ALA A 44 -3.03 -7.86 -2.81
C ALA A 44 -1.72 -7.84 -3.61
N ASP A 45 -1.25 -9.03 -4.00
CA ASP A 45 -0.11 -9.18 -4.89
C ASP A 45 -0.42 -8.67 -6.31
N THR A 46 0.62 -8.29 -7.04
CA THR A 46 0.49 -7.82 -8.42
C THR A 46 1.67 -8.23 -9.30
N GLU A 47 1.37 -8.72 -10.50
CA GLU A 47 2.38 -8.88 -11.56
C GLU A 47 2.35 -7.73 -12.57
N ILE A 48 1.34 -6.85 -12.49
CA ILE A 48 1.07 -5.81 -13.50
C ILE A 48 2.05 -4.64 -13.37
N ILE A 49 2.54 -4.37 -12.15
CA ILE A 49 3.45 -3.27 -11.85
C ILE A 49 4.83 -3.87 -11.54
N PRO A 50 5.79 -3.86 -12.49
CA PRO A 50 7.09 -4.51 -12.31
C PRO A 50 7.98 -3.88 -11.24
N THR A 51 7.59 -2.70 -10.74
CA THR A 51 8.34 -1.95 -9.73
C THR A 51 7.65 -1.97 -8.36
N SER A 52 6.49 -2.61 -8.22
CA SER A 52 5.73 -2.62 -6.97
C SER A 52 6.37 -3.54 -5.93
N MET A 53 6.34 -3.12 -4.66
CA MET A 53 6.70 -3.99 -3.54
C MET A 53 5.80 -5.21 -3.41
N MET A 54 4.59 -5.16 -3.95
CA MET A 54 3.62 -6.28 -3.95
C MET A 54 3.82 -7.23 -5.14
N ASN A 55 4.92 -7.08 -5.88
CA ASN A 55 5.27 -7.97 -6.98
C ASN A 55 6.34 -8.98 -6.51
N GLU A 56 5.99 -10.26 -6.46
CA GLU A 56 6.89 -11.33 -5.99
C GLU A 56 8.18 -11.44 -6.81
N LYS A 57 8.20 -10.94 -8.05
CA LYS A 57 9.37 -10.98 -8.95
C LYS A 57 10.30 -9.79 -8.75
N VAL A 58 9.88 -8.76 -8.00
CA VAL A 58 10.73 -7.60 -7.69
C VAL A 58 11.89 -8.03 -6.80
N GLN A 59 13.10 -7.77 -7.28
CA GLN A 59 14.31 -8.04 -6.51
C GLN A 59 14.76 -6.79 -5.77
N PHE A 60 14.46 -6.78 -4.47
CA PHE A 60 15.07 -5.97 -3.41
C PHE A 60 15.12 -4.45 -3.66
N ILE A 61 14.01 -3.80 -3.30
CA ILE A 61 13.91 -2.34 -3.17
C ILE A 61 13.96 -1.98 -1.69
N ASP A 62 14.78 -1.00 -1.30
CA ASP A 62 14.92 -0.53 0.09
C ASP A 62 14.17 0.78 0.38
N PHE A 63 13.25 1.15 -0.51
CA PHE A 63 12.30 2.24 -0.37
C PHE A 63 10.92 1.81 -0.88
N LEU A 64 9.87 2.54 -0.50
CA LEU A 64 8.52 2.30 -1.03
C LEU A 64 8.39 2.97 -2.42
N PRO A 65 8.12 2.23 -3.51
CA PRO A 65 7.92 2.76 -4.85
C PRO A 65 6.73 3.72 -4.93
N LEU A 66 6.77 4.63 -5.90
CA LEU A 66 5.74 5.66 -6.08
C LEU A 66 4.33 5.06 -6.26
N ASN A 67 4.20 3.99 -7.04
CA ASN A 67 2.90 3.35 -7.24
C ASN A 67 2.31 2.82 -5.93
N ASP A 68 3.13 2.17 -5.09
CA ASP A 68 2.70 1.68 -3.79
C ASP A 68 2.36 2.83 -2.84
N LYS A 69 3.13 3.94 -2.86
CA LYS A 69 2.79 5.17 -2.12
C LYS A 69 1.40 5.69 -2.52
N ILE A 70 1.10 5.76 -3.81
CA ILE A 70 -0.23 6.20 -4.29
C ILE A 70 -1.32 5.23 -3.83
N MET A 71 -1.08 3.91 -3.83
CA MET A 71 -2.07 2.94 -3.36
C MET A 71 -2.33 3.06 -1.86
N VAL A 72 -1.28 3.21 -1.05
CA VAL A 72 -1.43 3.46 0.40
C VAL A 72 -2.18 4.78 0.63
N ARG A 73 -1.84 5.86 -0.06
CA ARG A 73 -2.56 7.14 0.06
C ARG A 73 -4.03 7.03 -0.36
N THR A 74 -4.31 6.26 -1.42
CA THR A 74 -5.67 5.99 -1.86
C THR A 74 -6.47 5.26 -0.77
N LEU A 75 -5.90 4.22 -0.16
CA LEU A 75 -6.55 3.42 0.88
C LEU A 75 -6.93 4.25 2.11
N TYR A 76 -6.16 5.30 2.41
CA TYR A 76 -6.38 6.20 3.55
C TYR A 76 -7.04 7.53 3.16
N ASP A 77 -7.53 7.68 1.93
CA ASP A 77 -8.32 8.84 1.53
C ASP A 77 -9.62 8.89 2.36
N ALA A 78 -9.97 10.07 2.87
CA ALA A 78 -11.11 10.23 3.76
C ALA A 78 -12.46 9.82 3.12
N ARG A 79 -12.54 9.79 1.79
CA ARG A 79 -13.74 9.32 1.05
C ARG A 79 -13.93 7.81 1.17
N LEU A 80 -12.86 7.03 1.35
CA LEU A 80 -12.96 5.59 1.61
C LEU A 80 -13.21 5.34 3.09
N LYS A 81 -14.21 4.52 3.39
CA LYS A 81 -14.55 4.11 4.76
C LYS A 81 -14.39 2.60 4.91
N PRO A 82 -13.92 2.13 6.08
CA PRO A 82 -13.91 0.70 6.37
C PRO A 82 -15.30 0.08 6.21
N GLY A 83 -15.35 -1.16 5.73
CA GLY A 83 -16.59 -1.91 5.53
C GLY A 83 -17.27 -1.68 4.17
N MET A 84 -16.80 -0.72 3.36
CA MET A 84 -17.26 -0.58 1.98
C MET A 84 -16.98 -1.86 1.18
N THR A 85 -17.96 -2.29 0.41
CA THR A 85 -17.81 -3.32 -0.61
C THR A 85 -16.96 -2.80 -1.77
N ARG A 86 -16.44 -3.72 -2.59
CA ARG A 86 -15.73 -3.36 -3.82
C ARG A 86 -16.59 -2.48 -4.75
N ALA A 87 -17.89 -2.75 -4.83
CA ALA A 87 -18.80 -1.99 -5.69
C ALA A 87 -18.96 -0.53 -5.23
N GLU A 88 -18.97 -0.30 -3.92
CA GLU A 88 -19.03 1.04 -3.32
C GLU A 88 -17.69 1.78 -3.41
N ALA A 89 -16.58 1.09 -3.16
CA ALA A 89 -15.25 1.70 -3.12
C ALA A 89 -14.69 2.04 -4.51
N MET A 90 -14.91 1.18 -5.52
CA MET A 90 -14.25 1.32 -6.82
C MET A 90 -14.57 2.64 -7.56
N PRO A 91 -15.80 3.18 -7.55
CA PRO A 91 -16.09 4.50 -8.11
C PRO A 91 -15.27 5.61 -7.45
N ILE A 92 -15.08 5.56 -6.14
CA ILE A 92 -14.31 6.54 -5.36
C ILE A 92 -12.81 6.39 -5.68
N VAL A 93 -12.28 5.17 -5.69
CA VAL A 93 -10.89 4.88 -6.06
C VAL A 93 -10.54 5.41 -7.45
N ARG A 94 -11.47 5.28 -8.41
CA ARG A 94 -11.31 5.81 -9.78
C ARG A 94 -11.29 7.33 -9.86
N GLN A 95 -11.65 8.05 -8.79
CA GLN A 95 -11.48 9.50 -8.67
C GLN A 95 -10.16 9.82 -7.95
N ILE A 96 -9.90 9.18 -6.81
CA ILE A 96 -8.72 9.43 -5.97
C ILE A 96 -7.41 9.22 -6.74
N ILE A 97 -7.25 8.08 -7.44
CA ILE A 97 -5.97 7.74 -8.06
C ILE A 97 -5.57 8.77 -9.13
N PRO A 98 -6.44 9.15 -10.09
CA PRO A 98 -6.11 10.22 -11.03
C PRO A 98 -5.73 11.55 -10.37
N GLU A 99 -6.43 11.96 -9.32
CA GLU A 99 -6.12 13.19 -8.57
C GLU A 99 -4.70 13.14 -7.99
N LEU A 100 -4.35 12.05 -7.30
CA LEU A 100 -3.01 11.84 -6.74
C LEU A 100 -1.93 11.78 -7.84
N VAL A 101 -2.20 11.10 -8.95
CA VAL A 101 -1.27 11.00 -10.08
C VAL A 101 -1.04 12.37 -10.71
N THR A 102 -2.09 13.18 -10.90
CA THR A 102 -1.97 14.54 -11.41
C THR A 102 -1.17 15.41 -10.46
N ALA A 103 -1.49 15.39 -9.16
CA ALA A 103 -0.74 16.14 -8.14
C ALA A 103 0.75 15.78 -8.13
N VAL A 104 1.09 14.49 -8.22
CA VAL A 104 2.49 14.04 -8.31
C VAL A 104 3.17 14.53 -9.59
N LYS A 105 2.47 14.54 -10.73
CA LYS A 105 3.03 15.04 -11.99
C LYS A 105 3.29 16.55 -11.96
N GLU A 106 2.42 17.31 -11.31
CA GLU A 106 2.49 18.77 -11.26
C GLU A 106 3.44 19.29 -10.17
N HIS A 107 3.50 18.60 -9.03
CA HIS A 107 4.15 19.10 -7.81
C HIS A 107 5.18 18.12 -7.22
N GLY A 108 5.43 16.99 -7.89
CA GLY A 108 6.35 15.95 -7.44
C GLY A 108 5.77 15.07 -6.33
N GLU A 109 6.55 14.08 -5.89
CA GLU A 109 6.10 13.09 -4.90
C GLU A 109 5.64 13.72 -3.56
N ALA A 110 6.21 14.86 -3.18
CA ALA A 110 5.84 15.58 -1.96
C ALA A 110 4.35 15.96 -1.90
N ALA A 111 3.71 16.11 -3.06
CA ALA A 111 2.28 16.41 -3.19
C ALA A 111 1.38 15.34 -2.55
N LEU A 112 1.87 14.10 -2.41
CA LEU A 112 1.13 13.04 -1.72
C LEU A 112 0.89 13.35 -0.23
N TYR A 113 1.68 14.24 0.37
CA TYR A 113 1.70 14.50 1.81
C TYR A 113 1.19 15.90 2.21
N GLN A 114 0.89 16.75 1.23
CA GLN A 114 0.39 18.09 1.45
C GLN A 114 -1.14 18.03 1.52
N TYR A 115 -1.68 18.42 2.67
CA TYR A 115 -3.12 18.49 2.96
C TYR A 115 -3.66 19.89 2.65
#